data_AF-A0A953CJ39-F1
#
_entry.id   AF-A0A953CJ39-F1
#
_cell.length_a   1.000
_cell.length_b   1.000
_cell.length_c   1.000
_cell.angle_alpha   90.00
_cell.angle_beta   90.00
_cell.angle_gamma   90.00
#
_symmetry.space_group_name_H-M   'P 1'
#
loop_
_entity.id
_entity.type
_entity.pdbx_description
1 polymer ?
#
loop_
_entity_poly.entity_id
_entity_poly.type
_entity_poly.pdbx_seq_one_letter_code
_entity_poly.pdbx_strand_id
1 'polypeptide(L)'
;MQVPIAAGPHQTYLTTDELSALIKYDSRTIRDRLKDSVLIEGRHYIRPFGGRKTLYIWEHIQEDMARHSRVMSSGIPMSSGGALRG
;
A
#
# COMPACT_ATOMS: atom_id res chain seq x y z
N MET A 1 -7.02 -11.99 34.56
CA MET A 1 -5.65 -12.14 34.06
C MET A 1 -5.73 -12.38 32.56
N GLN A 2 -5.47 -11.34 31.75
CA GLN A 2 -5.52 -11.42 30.29
C GLN A 2 -4.19 -12.02 29.81
N VAL A 3 -4.26 -13.20 29.20
CA VAL A 3 -3.11 -13.84 28.54
C VAL A 3 -2.63 -12.97 27.38
N PRO A 4 -1.34 -12.57 27.31
CA PRO A 4 -0.80 -11.92 26.13
C PRO A 4 -0.54 -13.01 25.08
N ILE A 5 -1.42 -13.08 24.08
CA ILE A 5 -1.13 -13.84 22.86
C ILE A 5 0.08 -13.20 22.19
N ALA A 6 1.15 -13.99 22.08
CA ALA A 6 2.37 -13.62 21.39
C ALA A 6 2.01 -13.16 19.97
N ALA A 7 2.29 -11.89 19.72
CA ALA A 7 2.22 -11.27 18.42
C ALA A 7 3.27 -11.89 17.49
N GLY A 8 2.90 -12.98 16.80
CA GLY A 8 3.49 -13.27 15.50
C GLY A 8 3.26 -12.08 14.55
N PRO A 9 3.94 -12.00 13.40
CA PRO A 9 3.80 -10.85 12.49
C PRO A 9 2.32 -10.69 12.12
N HIS A 10 1.65 -9.73 12.75
CA HIS A 10 0.22 -9.53 12.60
C HIS A 10 -0.02 -8.92 11.24
N GLN A 11 -0.34 -9.75 10.25
CA GLN A 11 -0.95 -9.28 9.02
C GLN A 11 -2.31 -8.67 9.40
N THR A 12 -2.29 -7.35 9.57
CA THR A 12 -3.47 -6.58 9.97
C THR A 12 -4.38 -6.51 8.75
N TYR A 13 -5.45 -7.30 8.79
CA TYR A 13 -6.50 -7.26 7.79
C TYR A 13 -7.44 -6.11 8.10
N LEU A 14 -7.51 -5.16 7.18
CA LEU A 14 -8.34 -3.97 7.29
C LEU A 14 -9.46 -4.01 6.27
N THR A 15 -10.62 -3.53 6.65
CA THR A 15 -11.67 -3.19 5.72
C THR A 15 -11.34 -1.89 4.97
N THR A 16 -12.08 -1.60 3.90
CA THR A 16 -11.92 -0.34 3.15
C THR A 16 -12.09 0.89 4.05
N ASP A 17 -13.06 0.85 4.96
CA ASP A 17 -13.35 1.94 5.90
C ASP A 17 -12.22 2.14 6.92
N GLU A 18 -11.70 1.06 7.50
CA GLU A 18 -10.58 1.15 8.44
C GLU A 18 -9.30 1.63 7.76
N LEU A 19 -9.03 1.13 6.55
CA LEU A 19 -7.89 1.60 5.76
C LEU A 19 -8.05 3.10 5.46
N SER A 20 -9.26 3.54 5.06
CA SER A 20 -9.55 4.95 4.76
C SER A 20 -9.23 5.89 5.93
N ALA A 21 -9.55 5.47 7.16
CA ALA A 21 -9.24 6.22 8.38
C ALA A 21 -7.72 6.30 8.65
N LEU A 22 -6.98 5.22 8.37
CA LEU A 22 -5.54 5.13 8.63
C LEU A 22 -4.71 5.97 7.66
N ILE A 23 -4.90 5.78 6.35
CA ILE A 23 -4.16 6.55 5.33
C ILE A 23 -4.81 7.90 5.01
N LYS A 24 -5.94 8.22 5.66
CA LYS A 24 -6.72 9.45 5.47
C LYS A 24 -7.14 9.71 4.02
N TYR A 25 -7.36 8.64 3.27
CA TYR A 25 -7.90 8.70 1.91
C TYR A 25 -9.37 8.31 1.92
N ASP A 26 -10.15 8.87 0.99
CA ASP A 26 -11.54 8.46 0.81
C ASP A 26 -11.66 7.01 0.30
N SER A 27 -12.65 6.28 0.78
CA SER A 27 -12.92 4.87 0.41
C SER A 27 -13.11 4.65 -1.09
N ARG A 28 -13.57 5.68 -1.82
CA ARG A 28 -13.71 5.67 -3.28
C ARG A 28 -12.34 5.76 -3.94
N THR A 29 -11.49 6.69 -3.48
CA THR A 29 -10.12 6.85 -4.01
C THR A 29 -9.32 5.57 -3.83
N ILE A 30 -9.50 4.86 -2.72
CA ILE A 30 -8.84 3.57 -2.49
C ILE A 30 -9.28 2.52 -3.52
N ARG A 31 -10.59 2.44 -3.80
CA ARG A 31 -11.15 1.47 -4.76
C ARG A 31 -10.90 1.81 -6.22
N ASP A 32 -10.88 3.09 -6.59
CA ASP A 32 -10.79 3.53 -7.98
C ASP A 32 -9.33 3.80 -8.38
N ARG A 33 -8.50 4.32 -7.47
CA ARG A 33 -7.10 4.67 -7.77
C ARG A 33 -6.10 3.64 -7.28
N LEU A 34 -6.13 3.33 -5.98
CA LEU A 34 -5.12 2.43 -5.40
C LEU A 34 -5.30 1.00 -5.90
N LYS A 35 -6.56 0.52 -5.99
CA LYS A 35 -6.87 -0.81 -6.51
C LYS A 35 -6.30 -1.06 -7.91
N ASP A 36 -6.47 -0.12 -8.85
CA ASP A 36 -6.04 -0.30 -10.24
C ASP A 36 -4.58 0.08 -10.49
N SER A 37 -3.99 0.96 -9.65
CA SER A 37 -2.63 1.45 -9.88
C SER A 37 -1.54 0.66 -9.14
N VAL A 38 -1.83 0.17 -7.92
CA VAL A 38 -0.78 -0.34 -7.02
C VAL A 38 -1.16 -1.67 -6.36
N LEU A 39 -2.44 -1.90 -6.09
CA LEU A 39 -2.86 -3.05 -5.28
C LEU A 39 -3.09 -4.30 -6.14
N ILE A 40 -2.17 -5.25 -6.01
CA ILE A 40 -2.24 -6.58 -6.64
C ILE A 40 -3.09 -7.54 -5.77
N GLU A 41 -4.06 -8.24 -6.38
CA GLU A 41 -4.85 -9.30 -5.74
C GLU A 41 -3.94 -10.43 -5.23
N GLY A 42 -4.15 -10.86 -3.99
CA GLY A 42 -3.33 -11.89 -3.34
C GLY A 42 -2.09 -11.34 -2.62
N ARG A 43 -1.68 -10.09 -2.87
CA ARG A 43 -0.61 -9.40 -2.12
C ARG A 43 -1.16 -8.27 -1.26
N HIS A 44 -1.89 -7.35 -1.86
CA HIS A 44 -2.35 -6.14 -1.17
C HIS A 44 -3.76 -6.24 -0.61
N TYR A 45 -4.59 -7.04 -1.27
CA TYR A 45 -5.92 -7.36 -0.80
C TYR A 45 -6.27 -8.79 -1.12
N ILE A 46 -7.16 -9.33 -0.30
CA ILE A 46 -7.74 -10.65 -0.46
C ILE A 46 -9.26 -10.56 -0.50
N ARG A 47 -9.87 -11.45 -1.25
CA ARG A 47 -11.33 -11.61 -1.32
C ARG A 47 -11.69 -12.94 -0.70
N PRO A 48 -11.91 -12.99 0.63
CA PRO A 48 -12.22 -14.25 1.29
C PRO A 48 -13.60 -14.77 0.85
N PHE A 49 -13.69 -16.09 0.64
CA PHE A 49 -14.92 -16.85 0.37
C PHE A 49 -15.80 -16.34 -0.79
N GLY A 50 -15.20 -15.90 -1.90
CA GLY A 50 -15.96 -15.47 -3.09
C GLY A 50 -16.90 -14.29 -2.84
N GLY A 51 -16.78 -13.64 -1.68
CA GLY A 51 -17.66 -12.58 -1.22
C GLY A 51 -17.46 -11.28 -2.00
N ARG A 52 -18.43 -10.38 -1.85
CA ARG A 52 -18.35 -9.00 -2.36
C ARG A 52 -17.41 -8.11 -1.53
N LYS A 53 -17.00 -8.58 -0.34
CA LYS A 53 -16.15 -7.81 0.58
C LYS A 53 -14.68 -8.05 0.26
N THR A 54 -13.93 -6.95 0.20
CA THR A 54 -12.47 -6.96 -0.01
C THR A 54 -11.80 -6.60 1.30
N LEU A 55 -10.81 -7.39 1.71
CA LEU A 55 -9.96 -7.11 2.86
C LEU A 55 -8.57 -6.72 2.38
N TYR A 56 -7.98 -5.73 3.00
CA TYR A 56 -6.67 -5.18 2.66
C TYR A 56 -5.64 -5.60 3.71
N ILE A 57 -4.40 -5.82 3.27
CA ILE A 57 -3.28 -6.16 4.16
C ILE A 57 -2.44 -4.90 4.35
N TRP A 58 -2.45 -4.35 5.57
CA TRP A 58 -1.75 -3.10 5.89
C TRP A 58 -0.25 -3.16 5.58
N GLU A 59 0.42 -4.24 5.99
CA GLU A 59 1.88 -4.41 5.84
C GLU A 59 2.35 -4.21 4.40
N HIS A 60 1.66 -4.85 3.44
CA HIS A 60 1.99 -4.73 2.03
C HIS A 60 1.71 -3.32 1.49
N ILE A 61 0.61 -2.70 1.93
CA ILE A 61 0.28 -1.32 1.54
C ILE A 61 1.34 -0.34 2.05
N GLN A 62 1.77 -0.49 3.31
CA GLN A 62 2.81 0.33 3.91
C GLN A 62 4.14 0.19 3.18
N GLU A 63 4.54 -1.05 2.86
CA GLU A 63 5.77 -1.34 2.10
C GLU A 63 5.73 -0.69 0.71
N ASP A 64 4.61 -0.83 -0.01
CA ASP A 64 4.45 -0.26 -1.34
C ASP A 64 4.36 1.27 -1.32
N MET A 65 3.74 1.87 -0.29
CA MET A 65 3.76 3.32 -0.07
C MET A 65 5.19 3.84 0.16
N ALA A 66 5.99 3.15 1.00
CA ALA A 66 7.38 3.51 1.24
C ALA A 66 8.22 3.39 -0.04
N ARG A 67 7.99 2.33 -0.84
CA ARG A 67 8.65 2.12 -2.12
C ARG A 67 8.26 3.19 -3.15
N HIS A 68 6.97 3.52 -3.28
CA HIS A 68 6.50 4.58 -4.18
C HIS A 68 7.01 5.96 -3.78
N SER A 69 7.01 6.27 -2.47
CA SER A 69 7.57 7.52 -1.96
C SER A 69 9.06 7.62 -2.28
N ARG A 70 9.82 6.53 -2.12
CA ARG A 70 11.24 6.47 -2.51
C ARG A 70 11.46 6.64 -4.01
N VAL A 71 10.59 6.09 -4.87
CA VAL A 71 10.69 6.23 -6.33
C VAL A 71 10.33 7.65 -6.77
N MET A 72 9.28 8.25 -6.22
CA MET A 72 8.86 9.64 -6.51
C MET A 72 9.89 10.66 -5.97
N SER A 73 10.48 10.39 -4.80
CA SER A 73 11.61 11.16 -4.25
C SER A 73 12.92 10.91 -5.01
N SER A 74 13.00 9.85 -5.81
CA SER A 74 14.16 9.49 -6.63
C SER A 74 13.97 9.88 -8.11
N GLY A 75 13.13 10.87 -8.41
CA GLY A 75 13.38 11.73 -9.56
C GLY A 75 14.50 12.69 -9.16
N ILE A 76 15.70 12.68 -9.72
CA ILE A 76 16.09 12.47 -11.13
C ILE A 76 17.48 11.78 -11.13
N PRO A 77 17.69 10.61 -11.77
CA PRO A 77 19.02 10.27 -12.24
C PRO A 77 19.32 11.23 -13.40
N MET A 78 20.28 12.14 -13.21
CA MET A 78 20.89 12.87 -14.32
C MET A 78 21.70 11.89 -15.19
N SER A 79 21.02 10.98 -15.89
CA SER A 79 21.65 10.06 -16.84
C SER A 79 21.72 10.73 -18.21
N SER A 80 22.64 11.68 -18.36
CA SER A 80 23.49 11.90 -19.54
C SER A 80 24.18 13.27 -19.43
N GLY A 81 25.46 13.24 -19.07
CA GLY A 81 26.30 14.43 -19.02
C GLY A 81 26.49 15.04 -20.41
N GLY A 82 26.17 16.33 -20.54
CA GLY A 82 26.60 17.16 -21.65
C GLY A 82 27.66 18.14 -21.16
N ALA A 83 28.92 17.93 -21.55
CA ALA A 83 29.97 18.90 -21.33
C ALA A 83 29.79 20.08 -22.31
N LEU A 84 29.37 21.24 -21.80
CA LEU A 84 29.51 22.50 -22.54
C LEU A 84 30.97 22.95 -22.45
N ARG A 85 31.68 22.87 -23.58
CA ARG A 85 32.92 23.61 -23.82
C ARG A 85 32.56 24.84 -24.65
N GLY A 86 32.71 26.02 -24.06
CA GLY A 86 32.72 27.32 -24.71
C GLY A 86 33.98 28.05 -24.30
#